data_AF-A0A6A6N4A4-F1
#
_entry.id   AF-A0A6A6N4A4-F1
#
_cell.length_a   1.000
_cell.length_b   1.000
_cell.length_c   1.000
_cell.angle_alpha   90.00
_cell.angle_beta   90.00
_cell.angle_gamma   90.00
#
_symmetry.space_group_name_H-M   'P 1'
#
loop_
_entity.id
_entity.type
_entity.pdbx_description
1 polymer ?
#
loop_
_entity_poly.entity_id
_entity_poly.type
_entity_poly.pdbx_seq_one_letter_code
_entity_poly.pdbx_strand_id
1 'polypeptide(L)'
;MWTPSVIKLMFDQGMAEIVAASAGTSAVVVEAYKDARNAADSIDEMRYYEKSLDKNYEKLQDAIKKVYARKGDLLVKINRDRTKQATEECNVWMGSVKKLEKEVLALKAEYEEEKSHKFKSVRLCPRSNLSKRMVEKLLRYKVVGQRGAILELTFWLRDQQNLS
;
A
#
# COMPACT_ATOMS: atom_id res chain seq x y z
N MET A 1 10.37 -31.17 -5.68
CA MET A 1 9.79 -29.81 -5.76
C MET A 1 10.97 -28.85 -5.91
N TRP A 2 11.12 -28.19 -7.05
CA TRP A 2 12.31 -27.40 -7.38
C TRP A 2 12.24 -26.04 -6.70
N THR A 3 13.31 -25.61 -6.02
CA THR A 3 13.33 -24.31 -5.33
C THR A 3 13.52 -23.17 -6.36
N PRO A 4 13.05 -21.93 -6.07
CA PRO A 4 13.21 -20.80 -6.98
C PRO A 4 14.67 -20.55 -7.40
N SER A 5 15.63 -20.83 -6.49
CA SER A 5 17.06 -20.74 -6.78
C SER A 5 17.53 -21.73 -7.84
N VAL A 6 16.95 -22.94 -7.89
CA VAL A 6 17.32 -23.96 -8.87
C VAL A 6 16.71 -23.68 -10.24
N ILE A 7 15.47 -23.14 -10.27
CA ILE A 7 14.84 -22.70 -11.52
C ILE A 7 15.63 -21.54 -12.14
N LYS A 8 16.08 -20.58 -11.31
CA LYS A 8 16.93 -19.47 -11.74
C LYS A 8 18.28 -19.96 -12.28
N LEU A 9 18.96 -20.86 -11.58
CA LEU A 9 20.22 -21.46 -12.04
C LEU A 9 20.09 -22.21 -13.37
N MET A 10 19.01 -22.98 -13.55
CA MET A 10 18.76 -23.69 -14.80
C MET A 10 18.46 -22.74 -15.96
N PHE A 11 17.75 -21.65 -15.69
CA PHE A 11 17.51 -20.60 -16.68
C PHE A 11 18.81 -19.87 -17.02
N ASP A 12 19.59 -19.46 -16.03
CA ASP A 12 20.87 -18.78 -16.20
C ASP A 12 21.89 -19.67 -16.96
N GLN A 13 21.90 -20.97 -16.70
CA GLN A 13 22.78 -21.94 -17.35
C GLN A 13 22.35 -22.26 -18.80
N GLY A 14 21.05 -22.40 -19.06
CA GLY A 14 20.53 -22.52 -20.43
C GLY A 14 20.77 -21.23 -21.25
N MET A 15 20.76 -20.07 -20.61
CA MET A 15 21.05 -18.78 -21.25
C MET A 15 22.54 -18.60 -21.59
N ALA A 16 23.45 -19.08 -20.74
CA ALA A 16 24.89 -19.04 -21.03
C ALA A 16 25.24 -19.85 -22.29
N GLU A 17 24.56 -20.98 -22.51
CA GLU A 17 24.73 -21.81 -23.71
C GLU A 17 24.15 -21.16 -24.97
N ILE A 18 22.99 -20.50 -24.86
CA ILE A 18 22.36 -19.77 -25.98
C ILE A 18 23.18 -18.54 -26.39
N VAL A 19 23.70 -17.78 -25.41
CA VAL A 19 24.51 -16.57 -25.66
C VAL A 19 25.88 -16.92 -26.23
N ALA A 20 26.51 -18.00 -25.76
CA ALA A 20 27.76 -18.51 -26.33
C ALA A 20 27.58 -18.99 -27.78
N ALA A 21 26.38 -19.46 -28.15
CA ALA A 21 26.06 -19.91 -29.50
C ALA A 21 25.73 -18.79 -30.49
N SER A 22 25.57 -17.53 -30.06
CA SER A 22 25.05 -16.46 -30.91
C SER A 22 25.91 -15.19 -30.93
N ALA A 23 26.99 -15.22 -31.71
CA ALA A 23 27.60 -14.00 -32.25
C ALA A 23 26.73 -13.33 -33.37
N GLY A 24 25.39 -13.47 -33.30
CA GLY A 24 24.48 -13.10 -34.40
C GLY A 24 22.98 -13.26 -34.10
N THR A 25 22.51 -12.94 -32.88
CA THR A 25 21.07 -12.93 -32.58
C THR A 25 20.32 -11.88 -33.40
N SER A 26 19.26 -12.29 -34.11
CA SER A 26 18.37 -11.38 -34.83
C SER A 26 17.54 -10.53 -33.86
N ALA A 27 17.14 -9.32 -34.28
CA ALA A 27 16.34 -8.39 -33.46
C ALA A 27 15.05 -9.02 -32.88
N VAL A 28 14.49 -10.01 -33.57
CA VAL A 28 13.29 -10.75 -33.15
C VAL A 28 13.53 -11.56 -31.86
N VAL A 29 14.72 -12.14 -31.70
CA VAL A 29 15.08 -12.90 -30.49
C VAL A 29 15.30 -11.97 -29.30
N VAL A 30 15.87 -10.78 -29.53
CA VAL A 30 16.09 -9.76 -28.50
C VAL A 30 14.76 -9.21 -27.96
N GLU A 31 13.77 -8.97 -28.83
CA GLU A 31 12.46 -8.52 -28.38
C GLU A 31 11.68 -9.62 -27.64
N ALA A 32 11.70 -10.86 -28.12
CA ALA A 32 11.12 -11.99 -27.40
C ALA A 32 11.74 -12.18 -26.00
N TYR A 33 13.05 -11.92 -25.85
CA TYR A 33 13.74 -11.94 -24.57
C TYR A 33 13.27 -10.82 -23.63
N LYS A 34 13.14 -9.59 -24.12
CA LYS A 34 12.62 -8.46 -23.31
C LYS A 34 11.20 -8.76 -22.83
N ASP A 35 10.36 -9.30 -23.71
CA ASP A 35 8.98 -9.66 -23.37
C ASP A 35 8.91 -10.76 -22.32
N ALA A 36 9.71 -11.82 -22.47
CA ALA A 36 9.78 -12.90 -21.47
C ALA A 36 10.32 -12.41 -20.12
N ARG A 37 11.32 -11.53 -20.12
CA ARG A 37 11.88 -10.91 -18.90
C ARG A 37 10.86 -9.99 -18.22
N ASN A 38 10.20 -9.12 -18.98
CA ASN A 38 9.15 -8.24 -18.45
C ASN A 38 7.98 -9.05 -17.87
N ALA A 39 7.61 -10.16 -18.51
CA ALA A 39 6.60 -11.07 -17.99
C ALA A 39 7.04 -11.77 -16.70
N ALA A 40 8.30 -12.23 -16.63
CA ALA A 40 8.88 -12.82 -15.42
C ALA A 40 8.97 -11.82 -14.26
N ASP A 41 9.45 -10.59 -14.52
CA ASP A 41 9.53 -9.50 -13.55
C ASP A 41 8.11 -9.14 -13.04
N SER A 42 7.11 -9.11 -13.92
CA SER A 42 5.70 -8.89 -13.57
C SER A 42 5.14 -10.01 -12.67
N ILE A 43 5.49 -11.28 -12.92
CA ILE A 43 5.09 -12.42 -12.10
C ILE A 43 5.77 -12.38 -10.72
N ASP A 44 7.05 -12.02 -10.67
CA ASP A 44 7.80 -11.88 -9.42
C ASP A 44 7.26 -10.74 -8.56
N GLU A 45 6.91 -9.60 -9.17
CA GLU A 45 6.19 -8.52 -8.49
C GLU A 45 4.84 -8.99 -7.95
N MET A 46 4.04 -9.70 -8.77
CA MET A 46 2.75 -10.21 -8.30
C MET A 46 2.92 -11.16 -7.11
N ARG A 47 3.90 -12.08 -7.18
CA ARG A 47 4.22 -13.00 -6.08
C ARG A 47 4.72 -12.26 -4.84
N TYR A 48 5.50 -11.20 -5.01
CA TYR A 48 5.95 -10.35 -3.91
C TYR A 48 4.76 -9.71 -3.17
N TYR A 49 3.84 -9.09 -3.91
CA TYR A 49 2.66 -8.46 -3.34
C TYR A 49 1.70 -9.48 -2.72
N GLU A 50 1.49 -10.62 -3.36
CA GLU A 50 0.66 -11.71 -2.85
C GLU A 50 1.16 -12.25 -1.51
N LYS A 51 2.46 -12.51 -1.39
CA LYS A 51 3.10 -12.92 -0.13
C LYS A 51 3.07 -11.82 0.95
N SER A 52 3.02 -10.56 0.54
CA SER A 52 3.02 -9.41 1.44
C SER A 52 1.64 -8.95 1.87
N LEU A 53 0.56 -9.59 1.38
CA LEU A 53 -0.83 -9.16 1.63
C LEU A 53 -1.14 -8.98 3.12
N ASP A 54 -0.89 -10.01 3.93
CA ASP A 54 -1.23 -9.99 5.37
C ASP A 54 -0.44 -8.88 6.10
N LYS A 55 0.85 -8.75 5.80
CA LYS A 55 1.71 -7.70 6.35
C LYS A 55 1.28 -6.30 5.92
N ASN A 56 0.83 -6.14 4.67
CA ASN A 56 0.34 -4.87 4.15
C ASN A 56 -1.01 -4.50 4.77
N TYR A 57 -1.87 -5.49 5.01
CA TYR A 57 -3.12 -5.32 5.76
C TYR A 57 -2.86 -4.86 7.20
N GLU A 58 -1.94 -5.51 7.93
CA GLU A 58 -1.56 -5.10 9.29
C GLU A 58 -1.04 -3.66 9.35
N LYS A 59 -0.11 -3.31 8.45
CA LYS A 59 0.41 -1.93 8.34
C LYS A 59 -0.68 -0.91 8.07
N LEU A 60 -1.64 -1.25 7.20
CA LEU A 60 -2.77 -0.39 6.89
C LEU A 60 -3.66 -0.20 8.13
N GLN A 61 -3.99 -1.27 8.84
CA GLN A 61 -4.76 -1.22 10.09
C GLN A 61 -4.09 -0.34 11.15
N ASP A 62 -2.78 -0.45 11.33
CA ASP A 62 -2.06 0.35 12.31
C ASP A 62 -2.01 1.84 11.93
N ALA A 63 -1.83 2.17 10.65
CA ALA A 63 -1.88 3.55 10.18
C ALA A 63 -3.26 4.17 10.42
N ILE A 64 -4.32 3.38 10.21
CA ILE A 64 -5.70 3.79 10.46
C ILE A 64 -5.92 4.10 11.93
N LYS A 65 -5.57 3.17 12.83
CA LYS A 65 -5.70 3.37 14.28
C LYS A 65 -5.06 4.68 14.73
N LYS A 66 -3.85 4.99 14.22
CA LYS A 66 -3.15 6.24 14.53
C LYS A 66 -3.89 7.49 14.07
N VAL A 67 -4.42 7.50 12.84
CA VAL A 67 -5.17 8.63 12.31
C VAL A 67 -6.51 8.81 13.04
N TYR A 68 -7.16 7.72 13.43
CA TYR A 68 -8.40 7.76 14.21
C TYR A 68 -8.20 8.29 15.62
N ALA A 69 -7.16 7.84 16.32
CA ALA A 69 -6.83 8.36 17.65
C ALA A 69 -6.66 9.88 17.60
N ARG A 70 -5.87 10.38 16.64
CA ARG A 70 -5.68 11.82 16.40
C ARG A 70 -6.97 12.58 16.09
N LYS A 71 -7.83 12.00 15.24
CA LYS A 71 -9.14 12.59 14.96
C LYS A 71 -9.98 12.72 16.23
N GLY A 72 -9.94 11.72 17.12
CA GLY A 72 -10.58 11.77 18.43
C GLY A 72 -10.02 12.90 19.29
N ASP A 73 -8.70 12.99 19.40
CA ASP A 73 -8.01 14.02 20.19
C ASP A 73 -8.33 15.44 19.70
N LEU A 74 -8.35 15.64 18.37
CA LEU A 74 -8.75 16.91 17.74
C LEU A 74 -10.21 17.28 18.03
N LEU A 75 -11.13 16.31 17.92
CA LEU A 75 -12.55 16.55 18.21
C LEU A 75 -12.77 16.94 19.68
N VAL A 76 -12.06 16.31 20.61
CA VAL A 76 -12.13 16.65 22.04
C VAL A 76 -11.63 18.08 22.27
N LYS A 77 -10.51 18.48 21.64
CA LYS A 77 -9.96 19.85 21.74
C LYS A 77 -10.94 20.90 21.21
N ILE A 78 -11.49 20.68 20.01
CA ILE A 78 -12.46 21.59 19.40
C ILE A 78 -13.71 21.74 20.28
N ASN A 79 -14.26 20.63 20.77
CA ASN A 79 -15.47 20.67 21.58
C ASN A 79 -15.27 21.30 22.96
N ARG A 80 -14.05 21.24 23.52
CA ARG A 80 -13.72 21.85 24.81
C ARG A 80 -13.74 23.38 24.74
N ASP A 81 -13.32 23.94 23.62
CA ASP A 81 -13.38 25.38 23.37
C ASP A 81 -14.63 25.75 22.56
N ARG A 82 -15.74 26.02 23.26
CA ARG A 82 -17.01 26.47 22.65
C ARG A 82 -16.88 27.73 21.78
N THR A 83 -15.80 28.49 21.92
CA THR A 83 -15.46 29.68 21.14
C THR A 83 -14.57 29.40 19.92
N LYS A 84 -13.94 28.21 19.82
CA LYS A 84 -13.09 27.82 18.69
C LYS A 84 -13.89 26.93 17.74
N GLN A 85 -14.48 27.53 16.71
CA GLN A 85 -15.02 26.75 15.61
C GLN A 85 -13.92 25.90 14.96
N ALA A 86 -14.29 24.68 14.56
CA ALA A 86 -13.45 23.89 13.66
C ALA A 86 -13.14 24.74 12.42
N THR A 87 -11.85 24.97 12.16
CA THR A 87 -11.42 25.66 10.95
C THR A 87 -11.84 24.85 9.72
N GLU A 88 -12.06 25.51 8.59
CA GLU A 88 -12.43 24.84 7.34
C GLU A 88 -11.44 23.72 6.97
N GLU A 89 -10.16 23.94 7.21
CA GLU A 89 -9.10 22.93 7.02
C GLU A 89 -9.30 21.69 7.89
N CYS A 90 -9.79 21.85 9.13
CA CYS A 90 -10.12 20.74 10.01
C CYS A 90 -11.33 19.95 9.48
N ASN A 91 -12.37 20.64 8.99
CA ASN A 91 -13.54 20.00 8.40
C ASN A 91 -13.18 19.21 7.14
N VAL A 92 -12.38 19.80 6.25
CA VAL A 92 -11.84 19.15 5.04
C VAL A 92 -11.00 17.93 5.41
N TRP A 93 -10.14 18.04 6.42
CA TRP A 93 -9.34 16.93 6.91
C TRP A 93 -10.22 15.81 7.47
N MET A 94 -11.19 16.13 8.34
CA MET A 94 -12.14 15.15 8.89
C MET A 94 -12.95 14.44 7.79
N GLY A 95 -13.37 15.18 6.76
CA GLY A 95 -14.03 14.61 5.58
C GLY A 95 -13.12 13.64 4.81
N SER A 96 -11.84 14.01 4.64
CA SER A 96 -10.84 13.16 4.01
C SER A 96 -10.59 11.87 4.79
N VAL A 97 -10.53 11.97 6.13
CA VAL A 97 -10.44 10.80 7.01
C VAL A 97 -11.68 9.93 6.81
N LYS A 98 -12.91 10.44 6.97
CA LYS A 98 -14.15 9.68 6.77
C LYS A 98 -14.25 8.97 5.42
N LYS A 99 -13.79 9.61 4.34
CA LYS A 99 -13.75 8.99 3.01
C LYS A 99 -12.81 7.78 2.98
N LEU A 100 -11.59 7.95 3.50
CA LEU A 100 -10.62 6.86 3.59
C LEU A 100 -11.11 5.70 4.47
N GLU A 101 -11.85 6.00 5.54
CA GLU A 101 -12.44 4.97 6.42
C GLU A 101 -13.37 4.04 5.64
N LYS A 102 -14.27 4.59 4.82
CA LYS A 102 -15.18 3.80 3.98
C LYS A 102 -14.42 2.94 2.98
N GLU A 103 -13.38 3.49 2.35
CA GLU A 103 -12.55 2.78 1.38
C GLU A 103 -11.79 1.60 2.02
N VAL A 104 -11.33 1.75 3.27
CA VAL A 104 -10.67 0.63 3.98
C VAL A 104 -11.68 -0.39 4.48
N LEU A 105 -12.87 0.00 4.90
CA LEU A 105 -13.91 -0.97 5.25
C LEU A 105 -14.21 -1.92 4.07
N ALA A 106 -14.27 -1.39 2.85
CA ALA A 106 -14.38 -2.19 1.64
C ALA A 106 -13.17 -3.14 1.45
N LEU A 107 -11.94 -2.63 1.56
CA LEU A 107 -10.73 -3.46 1.45
C LEU A 107 -10.63 -4.54 2.54
N LYS A 108 -11.14 -4.26 3.74
CA LYS A 108 -11.20 -5.23 4.84
C LYS A 108 -12.18 -6.34 4.52
N ALA A 109 -13.36 -6.01 4.00
CA ALA A 109 -14.34 -7.01 3.56
C ALA A 109 -13.73 -7.92 2.47
N GLU A 110 -13.09 -7.33 1.45
CA GLU A 110 -12.38 -8.08 0.40
C GLU A 110 -11.27 -8.98 0.97
N TYR A 111 -10.53 -8.51 1.98
CA TYR A 111 -9.47 -9.30 2.64
C TYR A 111 -10.03 -10.49 3.42
N GLU A 112 -11.09 -10.30 4.20
CA GLU A 112 -11.72 -11.40 4.95
C GLU A 112 -12.34 -12.43 3.99
N GLU A 113 -12.94 -11.95 2.89
CA GLU A 113 -13.41 -12.83 1.81
C GLU A 113 -12.24 -13.62 1.22
N GLU A 114 -11.14 -12.98 0.83
CA GLU A 114 -9.93 -13.65 0.33
C GLU A 114 -9.38 -14.68 1.32
N LYS A 115 -9.38 -14.37 2.62
CA LYS A 115 -8.90 -15.27 3.68
C LYS A 115 -9.78 -16.52 3.84
N SER A 116 -11.08 -16.43 3.53
CA SER A 116 -12.03 -17.54 3.62
C SER A 116 -11.85 -18.60 2.52
N HIS A 117 -11.09 -18.30 1.46
CA HIS A 117 -10.95 -19.18 0.31
C HIS A 117 -9.90 -20.28 0.51
N LYS A 118 -10.27 -21.51 0.16
CA LYS A 118 -9.43 -22.72 0.36
C LYS A 118 -8.29 -22.88 -0.65
N PHE A 119 -8.42 -22.33 -1.87
CA PHE A 119 -7.46 -22.54 -2.97
C PHE A 119 -6.69 -21.25 -3.32
N LYS A 120 -5.41 -21.19 -2.93
CA LYS A 120 -4.55 -20.00 -3.09
C LYS A 120 -3.95 -19.85 -4.50
N SER A 121 -3.74 -20.94 -5.23
CA SER A 121 -3.04 -20.95 -6.53
C SER A 121 -3.80 -20.25 -7.67
N VAL A 122 -5.13 -20.25 -7.64
CA VAL A 122 -5.98 -19.56 -8.63
C VAL A 122 -6.08 -18.04 -8.33
N ARG A 123 -5.54 -17.58 -7.20
CA ARG A 123 -5.74 -16.21 -6.69
C ARG A 123 -4.49 -15.34 -6.64
N LEU A 124 -3.43 -15.70 -7.36
CA LEU A 124 -2.20 -14.90 -7.37
C LEU A 124 -2.44 -13.45 -7.85
N CYS A 125 -3.20 -13.26 -8.94
CA CYS A 125 -3.53 -11.92 -9.45
C CYS A 125 -4.51 -11.14 -8.52
N PRO A 126 -5.62 -11.72 -8.04
CA PRO A 126 -6.49 -11.06 -7.06
C PRO A 126 -5.78 -10.63 -5.77
N ARG A 127 -4.97 -11.52 -5.17
CA ARG A 127 -4.24 -11.23 -3.92
C ARG A 127 -3.17 -10.17 -4.10
N SER A 128 -2.43 -10.21 -5.22
CA SER A 128 -1.41 -9.21 -5.51
C SER A 128 -2.03 -7.83 -5.75
N ASN A 129 -3.15 -7.75 -6.48
CA ASN A 129 -3.88 -6.51 -6.71
C ASN A 129 -4.46 -5.94 -5.39
N LEU A 130 -5.08 -6.78 -4.57
CA LEU A 130 -5.57 -6.38 -3.25
C LEU A 130 -4.43 -5.81 -2.38
N SER A 131 -3.28 -6.47 -2.36
CA SER A 131 -2.09 -6.02 -1.64
C SER A 131 -1.56 -4.67 -2.16
N LYS A 132 -1.52 -4.46 -3.48
CA LYS A 132 -1.16 -3.17 -4.10
C LYS A 132 -2.12 -2.06 -3.64
N ARG A 133 -3.43 -2.29 -3.71
CA ARG A 133 -4.46 -1.34 -3.25
C ARG A 133 -4.29 -0.99 -1.77
N MET A 134 -3.94 -1.96 -0.92
CA MET A 134 -3.66 -1.69 0.50
C MET A 134 -2.46 -0.77 0.70
N VAL A 135 -1.37 -0.97 -0.06
CA VAL A 135 -0.19 -0.09 -0.01
C VAL A 135 -0.51 1.32 -0.47
N GLU A 136 -1.27 1.46 -1.56
CA GLU A 136 -1.72 2.78 -2.04
C GLU A 136 -2.55 3.52 -0.97
N LYS A 137 -3.49 2.82 -0.32
CA LYS A 137 -4.27 3.42 0.79
C LYS A 137 -3.40 3.75 1.98
N LEU A 138 -2.43 2.90 2.34
CA LEU A 138 -1.49 3.18 3.42
C LEU A 138 -0.71 4.48 3.18
N LEU A 139 -0.26 4.72 1.95
CA LEU A 139 0.42 5.97 1.58
C LEU A 139 -0.51 7.18 1.75
N ARG A 140 -1.77 7.08 1.30
CA ARG A 140 -2.77 8.14 1.51
C ARG A 140 -3.01 8.42 3.00
N TYR A 141 -3.10 7.37 3.82
CA TYR A 141 -3.22 7.50 5.28
C TYR A 141 -2.03 8.20 5.92
N LYS A 142 -0.80 7.93 5.45
CA LYS A 142 0.40 8.63 5.94
C LYS A 142 0.33 10.13 5.63
N VAL A 143 -0.05 10.51 4.41
CA VAL A 143 -0.21 11.90 4.01
C VAL A 143 -1.30 12.60 4.84
N VAL A 144 -2.47 11.97 4.99
CA VAL A 144 -3.56 12.50 5.81
C VAL A 144 -3.15 12.59 7.29
N GLY A 145 -2.42 11.61 7.80
CA GLY A 145 -1.89 11.61 9.16
C GLY A 145 -0.88 12.74 9.42
N GLN A 146 -0.01 13.04 8.44
CA GLN A 146 0.90 14.19 8.51
C GLN A 146 0.13 15.51 8.54
N ARG A 147 -0.88 15.67 7.68
CA ARG A 147 -1.76 16.87 7.69
C ARG A 147 -2.47 17.04 9.03
N GLY A 148 -2.96 15.95 9.62
CA GLY A 148 -3.58 15.97 10.95
C GLY A 148 -2.61 16.43 12.05
N ALA A 149 -1.36 15.97 12.00
CA ALA A 149 -0.34 16.40 12.96
C ALA A 149 0.00 17.89 12.83
N ILE A 150 0.04 18.42 11.60
CA ILE A 150 0.24 19.86 11.37
C ILE A 150 -0.92 20.65 11.98
N LEU A 151 -2.16 20.22 11.76
CA LEU A 151 -3.33 20.88 12.35
C LEU A 151 -3.27 20.88 13.88
N GLU A 152 -2.92 19.76 14.52
CA GLU A 152 -2.75 19.71 15.98
C GLU A 152 -1.70 20.70 16.50
N LEU A 153 -0.56 20.82 15.81
CA LEU A 153 0.50 21.78 16.16
C LEU A 153 0.02 23.23 16.00
N THR A 154 -0.72 23.54 14.93
CA THR A 154 -1.26 24.89 14.71
C THR A 154 -2.27 25.29 15.79
N PHE A 155 -3.12 24.36 16.25
CA PHE A 155 -4.01 24.58 17.39
C PHE A 155 -3.21 24.85 18.67
N TRP A 156 -2.18 24.05 18.94
CA TRP A 156 -1.34 24.23 20.13
C TRP A 156 -0.59 25.57 20.14
N LEU A 157 -0.03 25.99 19.00
CA LEU A 157 0.64 27.29 18.87
C LEU A 157 -0.31 28.46 19.07
N ARG A 158 -1.53 28.38 18.51
CA ARG A 158 -2.58 29.39 18.72
C ARG A 158 -2.97 29.50 20.19
N ASP A 159 -3.03 28.39 20.91
CA ASP A 159 -3.37 28.39 22.34
C ASP A 159 -2.31 29.09 23.18
N GLN A 160 -1.03 28.89 22.87
CA GLN A 160 0.08 29.59 23.55
C GLN A 160 0.04 31.10 23.31
N GLN A 161 -0.30 31.55 22.10
CA GLN A 161 -0.39 32.98 21.75
C GLN A 161 -1.59 33.70 22.39
N ASN A 162 -2.66 32.99 22.74
CA ASN A 162 -3.82 33.59 23.41
C ASN A 162 -3.66 33.64 24.94
N LEU A 163 -2.58 33.08 25.49
CA LEU A 163 -2.25 33.09 26.91
C LEU A 163 -1.19 34.16 27.27
N SER A 164 -0.63 34.86 26.28
CA SER A 164 0.29 36.00 26.43
C SER A 164 -0.42 37.33 26.25
#